data_AF-A0A258CXY8-F1
#
_entry.id   AF-A0A258CXY8-F1
#
_cell.length_a   1.000
_cell.length_b   1.000
_cell.length_c   1.000
_cell.angle_alpha   90.00
_cell.angle_beta   90.00
_cell.angle_gamma   90.00
#
_symmetry.space_group_name_H-M   'P 1'
#
loop_
_entity.id
_entity.type
_entity.pdbx_description
1 polymer ?
#
loop_
_entity_poly.entity_id
_entity_poly.type
_entity_poly.pdbx_seq_one_letter_code
_entity_poly.pdbx_strand_id
1 'polypeptide(L)' 'MAKIITTITGDAALTFDDVLLQPARSDVLPGETDIATYVTRDIALNLPIISSAMDTVTESAMAIAMAQAGGL' A
#
# COMPACT_ATOMS: atom_id res chain seq x y z
N MET A 1 -18.61 -29.79 -16.52
CA MET A 1 -18.78 -29.60 -15.06
C MET A 1 -17.95 -28.40 -14.65
N ALA A 2 -18.57 -27.31 -14.21
CA ALA A 2 -17.84 -26.16 -13.67
C ALA A 2 -17.33 -26.52 -12.27
N LYS A 3 -16.01 -26.42 -12.06
CA LYS A 3 -15.40 -26.60 -10.75
C LYS A 3 -15.38 -25.22 -10.09
N ILE A 4 -16.10 -25.06 -8.99
CA ILE A 4 -15.96 -23.87 -8.14
C ILE A 4 -14.53 -23.93 -7.59
N ILE A 5 -13.69 -22.97 -7.98
CA ILE A 5 -12.34 -22.83 -7.45
C ILE A 5 -12.50 -22.06 -6.15
N THR A 6 -12.44 -22.76 -5.01
CA THR A 6 -12.26 -22.12 -3.70
C THR A 6 -10.88 -21.46 -3.72
N THR A 7 -10.84 -20.13 -3.76
CA THR A 7 -9.58 -19.37 -3.71
C THR A 7 -9.04 -19.38 -2.28
N ILE A 8 -7.75 -19.09 -2.12
CA ILE A 8 -7.10 -18.97 -0.80
C ILE A 8 -7.73 -17.89 0.08
N THR A 9 -8.55 -17.01 -0.49
CA THR A 9 -9.27 -15.92 0.17
C THR A 9 -10.65 -16.31 0.70
N GLY A 10 -11.09 -17.56 0.52
CA GLY A 10 -12.40 -18.04 0.94
C GLY A 10 -13.52 -17.80 -0.09
N ASP A 11 -14.76 -18.05 0.32
CA ASP A 11 -15.94 -18.02 -0.57
C ASP A 11 -16.49 -16.59 -0.83
N ALA A 12 -15.97 -15.58 -0.13
CA ALA A 12 -16.41 -14.19 -0.22
C ALA A 12 -15.22 -13.24 -0.46
N ALA A 13 -15.47 -12.17 -1.22
CA ALA A 13 -14.53 -11.06 -1.37
C ALA A 13 -14.87 -9.97 -0.34
N LEU A 14 -13.84 -9.42 0.31
CA LEU A 14 -13.95 -8.36 1.32
C LEU A 14 -13.36 -7.06 0.78
N THR A 15 -13.99 -5.92 1.10
CA THR A 15 -13.46 -4.57 0.89
C THR A 15 -12.94 -3.96 2.21
N PHE A 16 -12.39 -2.75 2.17
CA PHE A 16 -11.84 -2.07 3.33
C PHE A 16 -12.87 -1.90 4.47
N ASP A 17 -14.12 -1.59 4.13
CA ASP A 17 -15.18 -1.35 5.12
C ASP A 17 -15.73 -2.63 5.78
N ASP A 18 -15.37 -3.81 5.27
CA ASP A 18 -15.83 -5.09 5.82
C ASP A 18 -14.97 -5.57 7.01
N VAL A 19 -13.80 -4.96 7.24
CA VAL A 19 -12.79 -5.49 8.16
C VAL A 19 -12.19 -4.42 9.08
N LEU A 20 -11.68 -4.88 10.22
CA LEU A 20 -10.89 -4.06 11.15
C LEU A 20 -9.56 -4.77 11.44
N LEU A 21 -8.51 -3.99 11.67
CA LEU A 21 -7.25 -4.52 12.19
C LEU A 21 -7.42 -4.86 13.68
N GLN A 22 -7.14 -6.11 14.06
CA GLN A 22 -7.13 -6.54 15.45
C GLN A 22 -5.89 -5.97 16.16
N PRO A 23 -6.03 -5.18 17.24
CA PRO A 23 -4.89 -4.71 18.00
C PRO A 23 -4.06 -5.85 18.60
N ALA A 24 -2.74 -5.67 18.64
CA ALA A 24 -1.79 -6.59 19.23
C ALA A 24 -0.82 -5.86 20.17
N ARG A 25 -0.14 -6.60 21.04
CA ARG A 25 0.94 -6.05 21.88
C ARG A 25 2.06 -5.54 20.97
N SER A 26 2.46 -4.28 21.13
CA SER A 26 3.59 -3.68 20.40
C SER A 26 4.65 -3.18 21.37
N ASP A 27 5.91 -3.51 21.10
CA ASP A 27 7.09 -2.90 21.75
C ASP A 27 7.71 -1.76 20.94
N VAL A 28 7.09 -1.41 19.81
CA VAL A 28 7.53 -0.34 18.89
C VAL A 28 6.59 0.85 19.02
N LEU A 29 7.15 2.05 19.16
CA LEU A 29 6.38 3.29 19.10
C LEU A 29 6.11 3.67 17.64
N PRO A 30 4.97 4.32 17.31
CA PRO A 30 4.64 4.67 15.93
C PRO A 30 5.75 5.43 15.19
N GLY A 31 6.41 6.39 15.84
CA GLY A 31 7.52 7.17 15.24
C GLY A 31 8.82 6.40 15.02
N GLU A 32 8.93 5.17 15.53
CA GLU A 32 10.07 4.27 15.33
C GLU A 32 9.80 3.21 14.26
N THR A 33 8.60 3.21 13.68
CA THR A 33 8.20 2.20 12.69
C THR A 33 8.92 2.48 11.37
N ASP A 34 9.63 1.49 10.84
CA ASP A 34 10.17 1.55 9.49
C ASP A 34 9.03 1.35 8.48
N ILE A 35 8.83 2.36 7.64
CA ILE A 35 7.81 2.40 6.60
C ILE A 35 8.41 2.27 5.19
N ALA A 36 9.72 2.04 5.08
CA ALA A 36 10.36 1.80 3.79
C ALA A 36 9.82 0.51 3.16
N THR A 37 9.71 0.52 1.83
CA THR A 37 9.14 -0.60 1.07
C THR A 37 9.80 -0.74 -0.30
N TYR A 38 9.49 -1.84 -0.98
CA TYR A 38 9.89 -2.08 -2.37
C TYR A 38 8.64 -2.10 -3.25
N VAL A 39 8.50 -1.12 -4.15
CA VAL A 39 7.37 -1.08 -5.12
C VAL A 39 7.59 -2.06 -6.27
N THR A 40 8.84 -2.32 -6.61
CA THR A 40 9.24 -3.41 -7.52
C THR A 40 10.40 -4.17 -6.90
N ARG A 41 10.90 -5.21 -7.58
CA ARG A 41 12.09 -5.96 -7.14
C ARG A 41 13.31 -5.08 -6.90
N ASP A 42 13.44 -4.00 -7.68
CA ASP A 42 14.66 -3.19 -7.74
C ASP A 42 14.44 -1.73 -7.33
N ILE A 43 13.20 -1.33 -7.00
CA ILE A 43 12.86 0.05 -6.65
C ILE A 43 12.35 0.10 -5.20
N ALA A 44 13.16 0.70 -4.33
CA ALA A 44 12.82 1.01 -2.95
C ALA A 44 12.21 2.41 -2.82
N LEU A 45 11.28 2.57 -1.86
CA LEU A 45 10.67 3.82 -1.44
C LEU A 45 10.81 3.98 0.07
N ASN A 46 10.96 5.21 0.55
CA ASN A 46 11.00 5.52 1.99
C ASN A 46 9.58 5.67 2.58
N LEU A 47 8.56 5.78 1.74
CA LEU A 47 7.15 5.94 2.08
C LEU A 47 6.31 5.07 1.13
N PRO A 48 5.37 4.24 1.61
CA PRO A 48 4.59 3.34 0.77
C PRO A 48 3.38 4.06 0.14
N ILE A 49 3.61 5.23 -0.46
CA ILE A 49 2.59 6.06 -1.10
C ILE A 49 3.07 6.44 -2.51
N ILE A 50 2.18 6.23 -3.48
CA ILE A 50 2.42 6.54 -4.89
C ILE A 50 1.25 7.36 -5.40
N SER A 51 1.55 8.44 -6.12
CA SER A 51 0.55 9.26 -6.78
C SER A 51 0.02 8.58 -8.05
N SER A 52 -1.28 8.72 -8.32
CA SER A 52 -1.91 8.09 -9.49
C SER A 52 -1.40 8.71 -10.80
N ALA A 53 -1.09 7.88 -11.79
CA ALA A 53 -0.71 8.33 -13.13
C ALA A 53 -1.90 8.86 -13.93
N MET A 54 -2.37 10.07 -13.59
CA MET A 54 -3.52 10.75 -14.19
C MET A 54 -3.16 12.19 -14.53
N ASP A 55 -3.75 12.72 -15.61
CA ASP A 55 -3.54 14.09 -16.11
C ASP A 55 -3.87 15.19 -15.09
N THR A 56 -4.81 14.92 -14.20
CA THR A 56 -5.30 15.83 -13.16
C THR A 56 -4.66 15.58 -11.80
N VAL A 57 -3.73 14.64 -11.70
CA VAL A 57 -3.08 14.24 -10.43
C VAL A 57 -1.57 14.46 -10.50
N THR A 58 -0.90 13.85 -11.46
CA THR A 58 0.56 13.78 -11.46
C THR A 58 1.17 14.35 -12.74
N GLU A 59 1.61 15.59 -12.63
CA GLU A 59 2.60 16.20 -13.52
C GLU A 59 3.94 16.38 -12.77
N SER A 60 4.88 17.13 -13.35
CA SER A 60 6.24 17.29 -12.82
C SER A 60 6.27 17.84 -11.38
N ALA A 61 5.41 18.81 -11.05
CA ALA A 61 5.38 19.39 -9.71
C ALA A 61 4.97 18.38 -8.63
N MET A 62 3.96 17.55 -8.91
CA MET A 62 3.52 16.49 -7.99
C MET A 62 4.60 15.41 -7.84
N ALA A 63 5.20 14.96 -8.95
CA ALA A 63 6.26 13.95 -8.92
C ALA A 63 7.46 14.40 -8.08
N ILE A 64 7.87 15.67 -8.18
CA ILE A 64 8.94 16.24 -7.36
C ILE A 64 8.56 16.22 -5.87
N ALA A 65 7.34 16.66 -5.54
CA ALA A 65 6.86 16.69 -4.16
C ALA A 65 6.79 15.28 -3.54
N MET A 66 6.28 14.30 -4.30
CA MET A 66 6.23 12.90 -3.88
C MET A 66 7.61 12.33 -3.60
N ALA A 67 8.56 12.54 -4.51
CA ALA A 67 9.94 12.10 -4.34
C ALA A 67 10.62 12.74 -3.11
N GLN A 68 10.37 14.04 -2.85
CA GLN A 68 10.88 14.74 -1.66
C GLN A 68 10.27 14.20 -0.36
N ALA A 69 9.00 13.79 -0.39
CA ALA A 69 8.33 13.15 0.75
C ALA A 69 8.76 11.68 0.96
N GLY A 70 9.52 11.10 0.03
CA GLY A 70 10.00 9.72 0.07
C GLY A 70 9.12 8.70 -0.65
N GLY A 71 8.06 9.16 -1.32
CA GLY A 71 7.16 8.36 -2.16
C GLY A 71 7.51 8.44 -3.65
N LEU A 72 6.52 8.12 -4.50
CA LEU A 72 6.65 8.15 -5.96
C LEU A 72 5.49 8.89 -6.65
#